data_AF-A0A7W5PBE0-F1
#
_entry.id   AF-A0A7W5PBE0-F1
#
_cell.length_a   1.000
_cell.length_b   1.000
_cell.length_c   1.000
_cell.angle_alpha   90.00
_cell.angle_beta   90.00
_cell.angle_gamma   90.00
#
_symmetry.space_group_name_H-M   'P 1'
#
loop_
_entity.id
_entity.type
_entity.pdbx_description
1 polymer ?
#
loop_
_entity_poly.entity_id
_entity_poly.type
_entity_poly.pdbx_seq_one_letter_code
_entity_poly.pdbx_strand_id
1 'polypeptide(L)'
;MQRYVCLMRAGHPLAAGDFSMEAFMAATHAVVVAKATGHGIVEEQLARAGIDRPVRLQLPHFAAVPYIISESDLVVTVTDKFAEATRRRFGLAVREHPLPFPEIPINLFWHRRYHRDAGNRWLRGLLFAMFAE
;
A
#
# COMPACT_ATOMS: atom_id res chain seq x y z
N MET A 1 12.96 1.69 0.01
CA MET A 1 11.90 1.94 -1.03
C MET A 1 10.59 1.25 -0.64
N GLN A 2 9.46 1.54 -1.30
CA GLN A 2 8.19 0.82 -1.05
C GLN A 2 7.60 0.25 -2.33
N ARG A 3 6.99 -0.92 -2.22
CA ARG A 3 6.30 -1.61 -3.33
C ARG A 3 4.81 -1.74 -3.02
N TYR A 4 4.01 -1.85 -4.07
CA TYR A 4 2.58 -2.17 -3.93
C TYR A 4 2.37 -3.68 -3.82
N VAL A 5 1.49 -4.06 -2.91
CA VAL A 5 1.10 -5.44 -2.63
C VAL A 5 -0.42 -5.53 -2.52
N CYS A 6 -0.97 -6.73 -2.69
CA CYS A 6 -2.36 -7.03 -2.40
C CYS A 6 -2.49 -7.51 -0.95
N LEU A 7 -3.43 -6.92 -0.22
CA LEU A 7 -3.76 -7.26 1.16
C LEU A 7 -5.19 -7.79 1.21
N MET A 8 -5.40 -8.86 1.97
CA MET A 8 -6.69 -9.55 2.17
C MET A 8 -6.70 -10.23 3.55
N ARG A 9 -7.86 -10.66 4.07
CA ARG A 9 -7.88 -11.49 5.28
C ARG A 9 -7.13 -12.81 5.07
N ALA A 10 -6.54 -13.36 6.13
CA ALA A 10 -5.76 -14.60 6.03
C ALA A 10 -6.57 -15.82 5.55
N GLY A 11 -7.88 -15.86 5.85
CA GLY A 11 -8.77 -16.92 5.39
C GLY A 11 -9.41 -16.68 4.01
N HIS A 12 -8.96 -15.68 3.25
CA HIS A 12 -9.46 -15.39 1.92
C HIS A 12 -9.10 -16.54 0.95
N PRO A 13 -9.96 -16.93 0.00
CA PRO A 13 -9.65 -18.00 -0.95
C PRO A 13 -8.35 -17.78 -1.75
N LEU A 14 -8.02 -16.51 -2.02
CA LEU A 14 -6.78 -16.12 -2.73
C LEU A 14 -5.56 -15.93 -1.82
N ALA A 15 -5.69 -16.14 -0.51
CA ALA A 15 -4.57 -16.04 0.42
C ALA A 15 -3.56 -17.17 0.22
N ALA A 16 -4.02 -18.35 -0.21
CA ALA A 16 -3.20 -19.53 -0.49
C ALA A 16 -3.17 -19.86 -2.00
N GLY A 17 -2.16 -20.60 -2.45
CA GLY A 17 -2.02 -21.01 -3.86
C GLY A 17 -1.49 -19.91 -4.78
N ASP A 18 -1.66 -20.06 -6.09
CA ASP A 18 -1.20 -19.08 -7.09
C ASP A 18 -2.13 -17.85 -7.13
N PHE A 19 -1.55 -16.65 -7.18
CA PHE A 19 -2.29 -15.40 -7.29
C PHE A 19 -1.98 -14.75 -8.64
N SER A 20 -2.76 -15.13 -9.65
CA SER A 20 -2.60 -14.66 -11.02
C SER A 20 -3.33 -13.33 -11.27
N MET A 21 -3.08 -12.73 -12.44
CA MET A 21 -3.81 -11.53 -12.87
C MET A 21 -5.31 -11.80 -13.00
N GLU A 22 -5.71 -12.97 -13.51
CA GLU A 22 -7.10 -13.37 -13.67
C GLU A 22 -7.79 -13.49 -12.30
N ALA A 23 -7.11 -14.07 -11.31
CA ALA A 23 -7.61 -14.17 -9.95
C ALA A 23 -7.79 -12.79 -9.31
N PHE A 24 -6.85 -11.87 -9.54
CA PHE A 24 -6.95 -10.48 -9.09
C PHE A 24 -8.14 -9.75 -9.74
N MET A 25 -8.34 -9.89 -11.05
CA MET A 25 -9.45 -9.25 -11.76
C MET A 25 -10.82 -9.80 -11.36
N ALA A 26 -10.89 -11.10 -11.02
CA ALA A 26 -12.13 -11.74 -10.57
C ALA A 26 -12.50 -11.41 -9.12
N ALA A 27 -11.54 -10.99 -8.28
CA ALA A 27 -11.78 -10.61 -6.89
C ALA A 27 -12.61 -9.32 -6.78
N THR A 28 -13.26 -9.12 -5.64
CA THR A 28 -13.90 -7.84 -5.29
C THR A 28 -12.92 -6.95 -4.54
N HIS A 29 -12.90 -5.66 -4.87
CA HIS A 29 -11.88 -4.73 -4.40
C HIS A 29 -12.43 -3.64 -3.49
N ALA A 30 -11.63 -3.32 -2.47
CA ALA A 30 -11.66 -2.00 -1.86
C ALA A 30 -10.56 -1.14 -2.49
N VAL A 31 -10.86 0.13 -2.75
CA VAL A 31 -9.90 1.10 -3.29
C VAL A 31 -9.72 2.26 -2.31
N VAL A 32 -8.48 2.67 -2.09
CA VAL A 32 -8.17 3.86 -1.28
C VAL A 32 -7.86 5.03 -2.22
N VAL A 33 -8.78 5.98 -2.30
CA VAL A 33 -8.61 7.21 -3.08
C VAL A 33 -7.96 8.27 -2.21
N ALA A 34 -6.64 8.11 -2.01
CA ALA A 34 -5.82 9.03 -1.26
C ALA A 34 -5.48 10.28 -2.11
N LYS A 35 -6.47 11.17 -2.30
CA LYS A 35 -6.31 12.42 -3.06
C LYS A 35 -5.13 13.25 -2.54
N ALA A 36 -4.43 13.92 -3.46
CA ALA A 36 -3.23 14.72 -3.19
C ALA A 36 -2.04 13.95 -2.59
N THR A 37 -2.05 12.61 -2.68
CA THR A 37 -0.89 11.77 -2.37
C THR A 37 -0.38 11.09 -3.63
N GLY A 38 0.84 10.54 -3.58
CA GLY A 38 1.39 9.72 -4.66
C GLY A 38 0.61 8.42 -4.90
N HIS A 39 -0.31 8.02 -4.02
CA HIS A 39 -0.97 6.71 -4.11
C HIS A 39 -2.13 6.64 -5.11
N GLY A 40 -2.57 7.77 -5.67
CA GLY A 40 -3.52 7.79 -6.79
C GLY A 40 -2.99 7.11 -8.05
N ILE A 41 -1.66 6.89 -8.13
CA ILE A 41 -1.00 6.23 -9.27
C ILE A 41 -1.48 4.78 -9.49
N VAL A 42 -1.98 4.10 -8.45
CA VAL A 42 -2.42 2.71 -8.56
C VAL A 42 -3.54 2.57 -9.58
N GLU A 43 -4.62 3.34 -9.44
CA GLU A 43 -5.77 3.26 -10.36
C GLU A 43 -5.40 3.75 -11.77
N GLU A 44 -4.53 4.76 -11.88
CA GLU A 44 -4.03 5.23 -13.18
C GLU A 44 -3.24 4.13 -13.92
N GLN A 45 -2.37 3.41 -13.22
CA GLN A 45 -1.56 2.34 -13.80
C GLN A 45 -2.40 1.10 -14.13
N LEU A 46 -3.36 0.75 -13.29
CA LEU A 46 -4.32 -0.33 -13.58
C LEU A 46 -5.16 0.01 -14.82
N ALA A 47 -5.68 1.23 -14.93
CA ALA A 47 -6.42 1.69 -16.09
C ALA A 47 -5.55 1.68 -17.37
N ARG A 48 -4.30 2.15 -17.29
CA ARG A 48 -3.34 2.11 -18.41
C ARG A 48 -3.01 0.70 -18.87
N ALA A 49 -3.00 -0.26 -17.95
CA ALA A 49 -2.80 -1.68 -18.25
C ALA A 49 -4.07 -2.37 -18.78
N GLY A 50 -5.19 -1.65 -18.91
CA GLY A 50 -6.47 -2.22 -19.33
C GLY A 50 -7.10 -3.15 -18.29
N ILE A 51 -6.70 -3.04 -17.03
CA ILE A 51 -7.18 -3.89 -15.94
C ILE A 51 -8.44 -3.27 -15.36
N ASP A 52 -9.58 -3.88 -15.68
CA ASP A 52 -10.88 -3.59 -15.06
C ASP A 52 -11.23 -4.67 -14.02
N ARG A 53 -11.75 -4.26 -12.87
CA ARG A 53 -12.06 -5.15 -11.74
C ARG A 53 -13.23 -4.63 -10.91
N PRO A 54 -14.02 -5.51 -10.27
CA PRO A 54 -15.15 -5.09 -9.44
C PRO A 54 -14.69 -4.30 -8.20
N VAL A 55 -14.90 -2.98 -8.18
CA VAL A 55 -14.70 -2.14 -6.98
C VAL A 55 -16.02 -2.06 -6.19
N ARG A 56 -16.03 -2.60 -4.97
CA ARG A 56 -17.21 -2.63 -4.09
C ARG A 56 -17.20 -1.56 -3.01
N LEU A 57 -16.01 -1.04 -2.70
CA LEU A 57 -15.83 -0.06 -1.65
C LEU A 57 -14.75 0.94 -2.05
N GLN A 58 -15.02 2.21 -1.80
CA GLN A 58 -14.05 3.28 -1.95
C GLN A 58 -13.86 3.99 -0.62
N LEU A 59 -12.60 4.09 -0.17
CA LEU A 59 -12.19 4.72 1.07
C LEU A 59 -11.38 5.99 0.78
N PRO A 60 -11.52 7.06 1.56
CA PRO A 60 -10.70 8.27 1.38
C PRO A 60 -9.27 8.08 1.91
N HIS A 61 -9.06 7.23 2.91
CA HIS A 61 -7.78 7.07 3.60
C HIS A 61 -7.58 5.63 4.12
N PHE A 62 -6.33 5.27 4.44
CA PHE A 62 -5.92 3.91 4.82
C PHE A 62 -6.32 3.46 6.24
N ALA A 63 -6.75 4.37 7.12
CA ALA A 63 -6.95 4.07 8.55
C ALA A 63 -7.97 2.95 8.82
N ALA A 64 -9.03 2.88 8.03
CA ALA A 64 -10.09 1.87 8.18
C ALA A 64 -9.77 0.55 7.46
N VAL A 65 -8.75 0.51 6.61
CA VAL A 65 -8.45 -0.64 5.75
C VAL A 65 -8.28 -1.93 6.55
N PRO A 66 -7.47 -2.02 7.63
CA PRO A 66 -7.22 -3.29 8.30
C PRO A 66 -8.49 -3.87 8.95
N TYR A 67 -9.36 -3.00 9.47
CA TYR A 67 -10.63 -3.38 10.09
C TYR A 67 -11.64 -3.92 9.09
N ILE A 68 -11.70 -3.33 7.90
CA ILE A 68 -12.66 -3.74 6.86
C ILE A 68 -12.16 -5.02 6.18
N ILE A 69 -10.88 -5.07 5.85
CA ILE A 69 -10.30 -6.19 5.12
C ILE A 69 -10.23 -7.45 5.99
N SER A 70 -10.04 -7.35 7.30
CA SER A 70 -10.06 -8.53 8.19
C SER A 70 -11.42 -9.22 8.22
N GLU A 71 -12.50 -8.46 8.06
CA GLU A 71 -13.89 -8.92 8.17
C GLU A 71 -14.61 -9.08 6.82
N SER A 72 -13.88 -9.05 5.70
CA SER A 72 -14.50 -9.15 4.36
C SER A 72 -13.65 -9.95 3.37
N ASP A 73 -14.29 -10.34 2.27
CA ASP A 73 -13.63 -10.95 1.11
C ASP A 73 -13.13 -9.93 0.08
N LEU A 74 -12.76 -8.73 0.54
CA LEU A 74 -12.22 -7.69 -0.31
C LEU A 74 -10.70 -7.82 -0.41
N VAL A 75 -10.18 -7.60 -1.61
CA VAL A 75 -8.75 -7.37 -1.87
C VAL A 75 -8.50 -5.86 -1.92
N VAL A 76 -7.37 -5.41 -1.39
CA VAL A 76 -6.95 -4.00 -1.50
C VAL A 76 -5.48 -3.90 -1.87
N THR A 77 -5.15 -2.95 -2.74
CA THR A 77 -3.77 -2.63 -3.08
C THR A 77 -3.24 -1.56 -2.14
N VAL A 78 -2.16 -1.87 -1.41
CA VAL A 78 -1.52 -1.03 -0.39
C VAL A 78 0.00 -1.10 -0.53
N THR A 79 0.74 -0.28 0.20
CA THR A 79 2.20 -0.44 0.27
C THR A 79 2.59 -1.59 1.18
N ASP A 80 3.71 -2.25 0.86
CA ASP A 80 4.31 -3.32 1.66
C ASP A 80 4.54 -2.91 3.12
N LYS A 81 5.00 -1.69 3.39
CA LYS A 81 5.17 -1.17 4.75
C LYS A 81 3.85 -1.05 5.52
N PHE A 82 2.78 -0.65 4.86
CA PHE A 82 1.45 -0.61 5.47
C PHE A 82 0.95 -2.03 5.78
N ALA A 83 1.14 -2.96 4.84
CA ALA A 83 0.79 -4.36 5.03
C ALA A 83 1.57 -4.98 6.21
N GLU A 84 2.88 -4.75 6.30
CA GLU A 84 3.70 -5.29 7.40
C GLU A 84 3.26 -4.76 8.77
N ALA A 85 2.94 -3.46 8.86
CA ALA A 85 2.48 -2.83 10.10
C ALA A 85 1.13 -3.37 10.60
N THR A 86 0.32 -3.97 9.72
CA THR A 86 -1.07 -4.32 10.03
C THR A 86 -1.33 -5.84 10.02
N ARG A 87 -0.63 -6.61 9.19
CA ARG A 87 -0.96 -8.01 8.92
C ARG A 87 -1.04 -8.90 10.15
N ARG A 88 -0.09 -8.76 11.09
CA ARG A 88 -0.03 -9.60 12.29
C ARG A 88 -1.17 -9.29 13.25
N ARG A 89 -1.51 -8.01 13.40
CA ARG A 89 -2.53 -7.55 14.35
C ARG A 89 -3.94 -7.88 13.89
N PHE A 90 -4.18 -7.86 12.58
CA PHE A 90 -5.50 -8.02 11.97
C PHE A 90 -5.70 -9.37 11.27
N GLY A 91 -4.72 -10.28 11.34
CA GLY A 91 -4.83 -11.60 10.69
C GLY A 91 -4.96 -11.49 9.18
N LEU A 92 -4.10 -10.69 8.54
CA LEU A 92 -4.14 -10.44 7.09
C LEU A 92 -3.05 -11.23 6.36
N ALA A 93 -3.34 -11.60 5.13
CA ALA A 93 -2.40 -12.17 4.17
C ALA A 93 -1.97 -11.11 3.15
N VAL A 94 -0.70 -11.19 2.76
CA VAL A 94 -0.07 -10.31 1.77
C VAL A 94 0.31 -11.14 0.56
N ARG A 95 -0.02 -10.65 -0.63
CA ARG A 95 0.38 -11.22 -1.92
C ARG A 95 1.10 -10.18 -2.74
N GLU A 96 2.08 -10.60 -3.53
CA GLU A 96 2.66 -9.74 -4.55
C GLU A 96 1.57 -9.28 -5.51
N HIS A 97 1.66 -8.02 -5.95
CA HIS A 97 0.70 -7.51 -6.89
C HIS A 97 1.01 -8.05 -8.30
N PRO A 98 0.02 -8.59 -9.05
CA PRO A 98 0.28 -9.21 -10.35
C PRO A 98 0.66 -8.21 -11.45
N LEU A 99 0.30 -6.94 -11.30
CA LEU A 99 0.84 -5.84 -12.10
C LEU A 99 2.17 -5.33 -11.48
N PRO A 100 3.28 -5.26 -12.25
CA PRO A 100 4.53 -4.70 -11.77
C PRO A 100 4.47 -3.17 -11.72
N PHE A 101 4.21 -2.61 -10.54
CA PHE A 101 4.29 -1.16 -10.34
C PHE A 101 5.73 -0.68 -10.19
N PRO A 102 6.02 0.58 -10.56
CA PRO A 102 7.29 1.20 -10.18
C PRO A 102 7.39 1.32 -8.65
N GLU A 103 8.60 1.21 -8.12
CA GLU A 103 8.85 1.42 -6.70
C GLU A 103 8.63 2.88 -6.30
N ILE A 104 8.15 3.08 -5.07
CA ILE A 104 7.86 4.40 -4.51
C ILE A 104 9.03 4.83 -3.62
N PRO A 105 9.79 5.88 -4.00
CA PRO A 105 10.80 6.44 -3.13
C PRO A 105 10.14 7.25 -2.01
N ILE A 106 10.50 6.96 -0.77
CA ILE A 106 10.12 7.77 0.40
C ILE A 106 11.32 8.63 0.76
N ASN A 107 11.17 9.94 0.62
CA ASN A 107 12.25 10.90 0.76
C ASN A 107 12.03 11.81 1.97
N LEU A 108 13.13 12.21 2.60
CA LEU A 108 13.12 13.21 3.67
C LEU A 108 13.51 14.57 3.11
N PHE A 109 12.63 15.55 3.23
CA PHE A 109 12.85 16.92 2.74
C PHE A 109 13.03 17.90 3.88
N TRP A 110 13.92 18.88 3.68
CA TRP A 110 14.06 20.05 4.55
C TRP A 110 14.44 21.28 3.71
N HIS A 111 14.04 22.45 4.18
CA HIS A 111 14.40 23.69 3.51
C HIS A 111 15.88 24.05 3.76
N ARG A 112 16.59 24.58 2.75
CA ARG A 112 18.02 24.94 2.83
C ARG A 112 18.36 25.83 4.03
N ARG A 113 17.44 26.71 4.42
CA ARG A 113 17.54 27.58 5.62
C ARG A 113 17.86 26.79 6.90
N TYR A 114 17.28 25.60 7.07
CA TYR A 114 17.47 24.75 8.25
C TYR A 114 18.58 23.72 8.08
N HIS A 115 19.36 23.78 7.00
CA HIS A 115 20.37 22.78 6.73
C HIS A 115 21.44 22.69 7.84
N ARG A 116 21.80 23.82 8.47
CA ARG A 116 22.78 23.86 9.56
C ARG A 116 22.17 23.88 10.97
N ASP A 117 20.83 23.91 11.07
CA ASP A 117 20.16 23.90 12.38
C ASP A 117 20.43 22.59 13.14
N ALA A 118 20.77 22.69 14.43
CA ALA A 118 21.20 21.54 15.22
C ALA A 118 20.05 20.56 15.48
N GLY A 119 18.86 21.06 15.80
CA GLY A 119 17.68 20.23 16.05
C GLY A 119 17.22 19.50 14.78
N ASN A 120 17.16 20.21 13.65
CA ASN A 120 16.83 19.62 12.35
C ASN A 120 17.85 18.55 11.93
N ARG A 121 19.15 18.82 12.13
CA ARG A 121 20.23 17.86 11.86
C ARG A 121 20.11 16.59 12.71
N TRP A 122 19.87 16.75 14.00
CA TRP A 122 19.67 15.62 14.90
C TRP A 122 18.48 14.78 14.46
N LEU A 123 17.31 15.40 14.24
CA LEU A 123 16.08 14.67 13.88
C LEU A 123 16.22 13.96 12.53
N ARG A 124 16.75 14.63 11.50
CA ARG A 124 16.93 13.97 10.19
C ARG A 124 17.97 12.86 10.23
N GLY A 125 19.00 13.00 11.07
CA GLY A 125 19.97 11.93 11.33
C GLY A 125 19.32 10.74 12.03
N LEU A 126 18.48 10.97 13.03
CA LEU A 126 17.71 9.93 13.72
C LEU A 126 16.75 9.20 12.77
N LEU A 127 15.98 9.94 11.98
CA LEU A 127 15.07 9.36 10.98
C LEU A 127 15.83 8.52 9.96
N PHE A 128 16.99 8.98 9.49
CA PHE A 128 17.82 8.21 8.57
C PHE A 128 18.35 6.93 9.24
N ALA A 129 18.85 7.02 10.47
CA ALA A 129 19.33 5.85 11.21
C ALA A 129 18.24 4.79 11.45
N MET A 130 16.98 5.21 11.61
CA MET A 130 15.86 4.30 11.87
C MET A 130 15.20 3.74 10.61
N PHE A 131 15.20 4.49 9.51
CA PHE A 131 14.33 4.20 8.35
C PHE A 131 15.04 4.25 6.99
N ALA A 132 16.34 4.52 6.93
CA ALA A 132 17.07 4.43 5.67
C ALA A 132 17.22 2.95 5.25
N GLU A 133 16.57 2.62 4.13
CA GLU A 133 16.58 1.31 3.49
C GLU A 133 16.77 1.46 1.99
#